data_AF-A0A945AKZ8-F1
#
_entry.id   AF-A0A945AKZ8-F1
#
_cell.length_a   1.000
_cell.length_b   1.000
_cell.length_c   1.000
_cell.angle_alpha   90.00
_cell.angle_beta   90.00
_cell.angle_gamma   90.00
#
_symmetry.space_group_name_H-M   'P 1'
#
loop_
_entity.id
_entity.type
_entity.pdbx_description
1 polymer ?
#
loop_
_entity_poly.entity_id
_entity_poly.type
_entity_poly.pdbx_seq_one_letter_code
_entity_poly.pdbx_strand_id
1 'polypeptide(L)'
;MSRLSINNHDRDVAGYQYIYPVISRRSGGLSIGINFNTNNACNWRCVYCQVPNLKLGSAPDVDLDLLAAELAEFLQDVLHGSFYERFELE
;
A
#
# COMPACT_ATOMS: atom_id res chain seq x y z
N MET A 1 8.62 -9.85 -9.91
CA MET A 1 7.84 -8.78 -9.25
C MET A 1 7.29 -7.89 -10.35
N SER A 2 6.06 -7.38 -10.23
CA SER A 2 5.52 -6.46 -11.25
C SER A 2 6.08 -5.05 -11.02
N ARG A 3 6.51 -4.36 -12.09
CA ARG A 3 7.00 -2.99 -12.03
C ARG A 3 5.83 -2.04 -11.75
N LEU A 4 5.95 -1.22 -10.70
CA LEU A 4 4.95 -0.20 -10.42
C LEU A 4 4.97 0.90 -11.49
N SER A 5 3.79 1.43 -11.81
CA SER A 5 3.66 2.58 -12.70
C SER A 5 2.39 3.35 -12.39
N ILE A 6 2.18 4.49 -13.05
CA ILE A 6 0.91 5.22 -12.95
C ILE A 6 -0.32 4.43 -13.42
N ASN A 7 -0.12 3.28 -14.08
CA ASN A 7 -1.17 2.37 -14.54
C ASN A 7 -1.18 1.05 -13.76
N ASN A 8 -0.10 0.71 -13.05
CA ASN A 8 0.01 -0.49 -12.23
C ASN A 8 0.20 -0.12 -10.75
N HIS A 9 -0.87 -0.24 -9.98
CA HIS A 9 -0.94 0.08 -8.55
C HIS A 9 -1.04 -1.18 -7.70
N ASP A 10 -0.40 -2.27 -8.12
CA ASP A 10 -0.34 -3.50 -7.33
C ASP A 10 0.24 -3.21 -5.94
N ARG A 11 -0.61 -3.29 -4.91
CA ARG A 11 -0.29 -2.84 -3.54
C ARG A 11 0.57 -3.85 -2.81
N ASP A 12 0.54 -5.11 -3.25
CA ASP A 12 1.18 -6.24 -2.56
C ASP A 12 2.64 -6.43 -2.99
N VAL A 13 3.12 -5.64 -3.96
CA VAL A 13 4.46 -5.79 -4.54
C VAL A 13 5.59 -5.66 -3.52
N ALA A 14 5.37 -4.89 -2.45
CA ALA A 14 6.34 -4.67 -1.37
C ALA A 14 6.24 -5.69 -0.24
N GLY A 15 5.18 -6.52 -0.22
CA GLY A 15 5.03 -7.61 0.75
C GLY A 15 4.71 -7.20 2.19
N TYR A 16 4.40 -5.92 2.44
CA TYR A 16 4.00 -5.43 3.76
C TYR A 16 2.51 -5.61 4.01
N GLN A 17 2.12 -5.73 5.28
CA GLN A 17 0.74 -5.88 5.70
C GLN A 17 -0.03 -4.54 5.66
N TYR A 18 0.57 -3.47 6.17
CA TYR A 18 -0.06 -2.17 6.29
C TYR A 18 0.44 -1.16 5.27
N ILE A 19 1.72 -1.22 4.92
CA ILE A 19 2.36 -0.23 4.03
C ILE A 19 2.26 -0.68 2.59
N TYR A 20 1.95 0.24 1.67
CA TYR A 20 1.99 -0.08 0.26
C TYR A 20 2.45 1.11 -0.58
N PRO A 21 3.39 0.89 -1.52
CA PRO A 21 3.81 1.92 -2.47
C PRO A 21 2.92 1.98 -3.69
N VAL A 22 2.74 3.19 -4.22
CA VAL A 22 2.18 3.41 -5.57
C VAL A 22 2.89 4.58 -6.26
N ILE A 23 2.97 4.53 -7.58
CA ILE A 23 3.45 5.65 -8.38
C ILE A 23 2.26 6.54 -8.73
N SER A 24 2.20 7.70 -8.08
CA SER A 24 1.07 8.61 -8.16
C SER A 24 1.15 9.45 -9.43
N ARG A 25 0.10 9.36 -10.25
CA ARG A 25 -0.07 10.24 -11.42
C ARG A 25 -0.23 11.71 -11.04
N ARG A 26 -0.73 12.01 -9.83
CA ARG A 26 -1.04 13.38 -9.39
C ARG A 26 0.19 14.12 -8.89
N SER A 27 1.00 13.46 -8.06
CA SER A 27 2.24 14.03 -7.53
C SER A 27 3.44 13.79 -8.44
N GLY A 28 3.33 12.87 -9.40
CA GLY A 28 4.43 12.53 -10.31
C GLY A 28 5.54 11.71 -9.66
N GLY A 29 5.28 11.10 -8.49
CA GLY A 29 6.30 10.36 -7.74
C GLY A 29 5.70 9.30 -6.83
N LEU A 30 6.54 8.76 -5.94
CA LEU A 30 6.14 7.76 -4.97
C LEU A 30 5.09 8.33 -3.99
N SER A 31 4.00 7.59 -3.81
CA SER A 31 3.05 7.78 -2.73
C SER A 31 3.08 6.54 -1.85
N ILE A 32 3.21 6.75 -0.54
CA ILE A 32 3.24 5.71 0.47
C ILE A 32 1.89 5.70 1.16
N GLY A 33 1.14 4.61 1.02
CA GLY A 33 -0.17 4.43 1.63
C GLY A 33 -0.11 3.54 2.86
N ILE A 34 -1.09 3.72 3.76
CA ILE A 34 -1.31 2.89 4.94
C ILE A 34 -2.71 2.27 4.83
N ASN A 35 -2.80 0.94 4.90
CA ASN A 35 -4.05 0.20 4.80
C ASN A 35 -4.49 -0.35 6.16
N PHE A 36 -5.49 0.27 6.79
CA PHE A 36 -6.10 -0.27 8.01
C PHE A 36 -7.18 -1.33 7.73
N ASN A 37 -7.53 -1.55 6.47
CA ASN A 37 -8.53 -2.54 6.07
C ASN A 37 -7.86 -3.71 5.34
N THR A 38 -7.03 -4.46 6.07
CA THR A 38 -6.20 -5.55 5.53
C THR A 38 -7.00 -6.81 5.17
N ASN A 39 -8.24 -6.92 5.65
CA ASN A 39 -9.14 -8.06 5.39
C ASN A 39 -10.17 -7.79 4.29
N ASN A 40 -10.11 -6.64 3.61
CA ASN A 40 -11.10 -6.18 2.63
C ASN A 40 -12.54 -6.19 3.21
N ALA A 41 -12.72 -5.79 4.47
CA ALA A 41 -14.02 -5.68 5.11
C ALA A 41 -14.38 -4.24 5.45
N CYS A 42 -15.54 -3.75 5.03
CA CYS A 42 -15.98 -2.39 5.33
C CYS A 42 -17.46 -2.38 5.70
N ASN A 43 -17.83 -1.53 6.66
CA ASN A 43 -19.21 -1.35 7.12
C ASN A 43 -19.94 -0.21 6.40
N TRP A 44 -19.32 0.38 5.36
CA TRP A 44 -19.90 1.45 4.56
C TRP A 44 -20.52 0.88 3.30
N ARG A 45 -21.70 1.39 2.94
CA ARG A 45 -22.42 1.01 1.73
C ARG A 45 -22.23 2.05 0.62
N CYS A 46 -20.98 2.28 0.23
CA CYS A 46 -20.67 3.25 -0.81
C CYS A 46 -21.17 2.77 -2.18
N VAL A 47 -22.02 3.56 -2.85
CA VAL A 47 -22.53 3.25 -4.20
C VAL A 47 -21.44 3.21 -5.28
N TYR A 48 -20.27 3.75 -4.97
CA TYR A 48 -19.10 3.83 -5.83
C TYR A 48 -17.95 2.94 -5.34
N CYS A 49 -18.20 1.97 -4.44
CA CYS A 49 -17.11 1.13 -3.95
C CYS A 49 -16.53 0.25 -5.07
N GLN A 50 -15.21 0.32 -5.26
CA GLN A 50 -14.47 -0.43 -6.27
C GLN A 50 -13.45 -1.39 -5.64
N VAL A 51 -13.53 -1.65 -4.33
CA VAL A 51 -12.62 -2.59 -3.66
C VAL A 51 -12.99 -4.02 -4.08
N PRO A 52 -12.08 -4.77 -4.73
CA PRO A 52 -12.37 -6.12 -5.17
C PRO A 52 -12.61 -7.03 -3.97
N ASN A 53 -13.58 -7.94 -4.09
CA ASN A 53 -13.94 -8.92 -3.05
C ASN A 53 -14.29 -8.29 -1.68
N LEU A 54 -14.77 -7.04 -1.65
CA LEU A 54 -15.17 -6.38 -0.42
C LEU A 54 -16.28 -7.17 0.28
N LYS A 55 -16.09 -7.44 1.57
CA LYS A 55 -17.10 -8.04 2.44
C LYS A 55 -17.67 -6.99 3.38
N LEU A 56 -18.95 -7.15 3.73
CA LEU A 56 -19.54 -6.36 4.80
C LEU A 56 -18.93 -6.80 6.14
N GLY A 57 -18.34 -5.87 6.88
CA GLY A 57 -17.71 -6.18 8.17
C GLY A 57 -16.87 -5.02 8.70
N SER A 58 -16.14 -5.27 9.79
CA SER A 58 -15.21 -4.31 10.38
C SER A 58 -13.77 -4.66 10.00
N ALA A 59 -12.92 -3.64 9.98
CA ALA A 59 -11.48 -3.81 9.97
C ALA A 59 -11.03 -4.62 11.22
N PRO A 60 -9.94 -5.39 11.11
CA PRO A 60 -9.35 -6.04 12.28
C PRO A 60 -8.72 -5.00 13.22
N ASP A 61 -8.37 -5.42 14.43
CA ASP A 61 -7.52 -4.62 15.31
C ASP A 61 -6.17 -4.35 14.62
N VAL A 62 -5.63 -3.16 14.84
CA VAL A 62 -4.36 -2.73 14.24
C VAL A 62 -3.21 -3.10 15.15
N ASP A 63 -2.25 -3.85 14.62
CA ASP A 63 -0.94 -4.04 15.25
C ASP A 63 -0.08 -2.80 14.99
N LEU A 64 -0.02 -1.91 15.98
CA LEU A 64 0.70 -0.63 15.87
C LEU A 64 2.22 -0.82 15.86
N ASP A 65 2.73 -1.85 16.54
CA ASP A 65 4.17 -2.12 16.59
C ASP A 65 4.65 -2.62 15.22
N LEU A 66 3.89 -3.54 14.60
CA LEU A 66 4.16 -3.98 13.23
C LEU A 66 4.03 -2.83 12.23
N LEU A 67 2.95 -2.05 12.29
CA LEU A 67 2.76 -0.88 11.43
C LEU A 67 3.95 0.09 11.50
N ALA A 68 4.41 0.40 12.71
CA ALA A 68 5.53 1.31 12.92
C ALA A 68 6.83 0.73 12.37
N ALA A 69 7.08 -0.57 12.57
CA ALA A 69 8.25 -1.26 12.04
C ALA A 69 8.26 -1.27 10.51
N GLU A 70 7.15 -1.67 9.88
CA GLU A 70 7.01 -1.68 8.41
C GLU A 70 7.20 -0.29 7.81
N LEU A 71 6.61 0.74 8.43
CA LEU A 71 6.77 2.11 7.96
C LEU A 71 8.21 2.59 8.08
N ALA A 72 8.87 2.32 9.21
CA ALA A 72 10.26 2.70 9.41
C ALA A 72 11.18 2.01 8.42
N GLU A 73 11.03 0.70 8.23
CA GLU A 73 11.81 -0.08 7.26
C GLU A 73 11.60 0.43 5.83
N PHE A 74 10.34 0.64 5.43
CA PHE A 74 10.04 1.10 4.09
C PHE A 74 10.56 2.51 3.81
N LEU A 75 10.49 3.42 4.80
CA LEU A 75 11.08 4.74 4.66
C LEU A 75 12.60 4.68 4.51
N GLN A 76 13.29 3.80 5.24
CA GLN A 76 14.73 3.59 5.06
C GLN A 76 15.05 3.05 3.66
N ASP A 77 14.26 2.11 3.17
CA ASP A 77 14.41 1.52 1.83
C ASP A 77 14.25 2.56 0.71
N VAL A 78 13.31 3.48 0.87
CA VAL A 78 13.10 4.62 -0.04
C VAL A 78 14.26 5.61 0.05
N LEU A 79 14.66 6.01 1.27
CA LEU A 79 15.73 7.00 1.49
C LEU A 79 17.09 6.55 0.96
N HIS A 80 17.38 5.24 1.02
CA HIS A 80 18.63 4.67 0.53
C HIS A 80 18.61 4.32 -0.97
N GLY A 81 17.49 4.50 -1.66
CA GLY A 81 17.37 4.20 -3.09
C GLY A 81 17.08 2.73 -3.41
N SER A 82 17.25 1.82 -2.45
CA SER A 82 17.06 0.37 -2.62
C SER A 82 15.67 0.00 -3.12
N PHE A 83 14.62 0.75 -2.72
CA PHE A 83 13.28 0.60 -3.27
C PHE A 83 13.26 0.78 -4.80
N TYR A 84 13.83 1.90 -5.28
CA TYR A 84 13.79 2.27 -6.69
C TYR A 84 14.57 1.29 -7.55
N GLU A 85 15.71 0.79 -7.05
CA GLU A 85 16.49 -0.25 -7.71
C GLU A 85 15.70 -1.57 -7.83
N ARG A 86 15.08 -2.04 -6.74
CA ARG A 86 14.32 -3.31 -6.74
C ARG A 86 13.11 -3.29 -7.66
N PHE A 87 12.46 -2.14 -7.81
CA PHE A 87 11.26 -1.99 -8.64
C PHE A 87 11.54 -1.34 -10.01
N GLU A 88 12.82 -1.15 -10.37
CA GLU A 88 13.27 -0.56 -11.64
C GLU A 88 12.56 0.77 -11.95
N LEU A 89 12.48 1.64 -10.96
CA LEU A 89 11.85 2.95 -11.08
C LEU A 89 12.93 4.00 -11.42
N GLU A 90 12.69 4.77 -12.49
CA GLU A 90 13.55 5.89 -12.92
C GLU A 90 13.17 7.20 -12.21
#